data_AF-A0A831K115-F1
#
_entry.id   AF-A0A831K115-F1
#
_cell.length_a   1.000
_cell.length_b   1.000
_cell.length_c   1.000
_cell.angle_alpha   90.00
_cell.angle_beta   90.00
_cell.angle_gamma   90.00
#
_symmetry.space_group_name_H-M   'P 1'
#
loop_
_entity.id
_entity.type
_entity.pdbx_description
1 polymer ?
#
loop_
_entity_poly.entity_id
_entity_poly.type
_entity_poly.pdbx_seq_one_letter_code
_entity_poly.pdbx_strand_id
1 'polypeptide(L)'
;FILLDQVGLDIAAHAGENLQTAFGSRMSLSPILPAMLEAGRLGKKAGKGFYSYDNKGERKPDPGLAGVLKPLISGNGGNGKFTDEEMVDRLILPMINEASRCLEEGVVDTPEAVDAAMIFGAGFPPFTAGPLRYADARGIKDVVSALKTLAKSVDKRFAPSNLLKLMAREKKSFYG
;
A
#
# COMPACT_ATOMS: atom_id res chain seq x y z
N PHE A 1 1.86 5.86 8.45
CA PHE A 1 1.19 5.26 9.61
C PHE A 1 0.10 6.12 10.26
N ILE A 2 0.13 7.46 10.17
CA ILE A 2 -0.91 8.33 10.77
C ILE A 2 -2.33 7.94 10.32
N LEU A 3 -2.51 7.68 9.02
CA LEU A 3 -3.80 7.28 8.45
C LEU A 3 -4.34 5.99 9.11
N LEU A 4 -3.49 4.96 9.29
CA LEU A 4 -3.89 3.70 9.93
C LEU A 4 -4.34 3.92 11.37
N ASP A 5 -3.63 4.76 12.15
CA ASP A 5 -4.03 5.08 13.51
C ASP A 5 -5.34 5.88 13.56
N GLN A 6 -5.60 6.73 12.57
CA GLN A 6 -6.82 7.52 12.48
C GLN A 6 -8.04 6.68 12.08
N VAL A 7 -7.86 5.70 11.19
CA VAL A 7 -8.88 4.71 10.81
C VAL A 7 -9.15 3.74 11.95
N GLY A 8 -8.09 3.29 12.63
CA GLY A 8 -8.14 2.24 13.64
C GLY A 8 -7.50 0.95 13.14
N LEU A 9 -6.57 0.39 13.94
CA LEU A 9 -5.81 -0.80 13.53
C LEU A 9 -6.66 -2.06 13.48
N ASP A 10 -7.73 -2.12 14.26
CA ASP A 10 -8.70 -3.21 14.27
C ASP A 10 -9.55 -3.21 13.00
N ILE A 11 -10.01 -2.03 12.57
CA ILE A 11 -10.72 -1.86 11.30
C ILE A 11 -9.81 -2.23 10.12
N ALA A 12 -8.56 -1.78 10.15
CA ALA A 12 -7.58 -2.11 9.11
C ALA A 12 -7.27 -3.61 9.05
N ALA A 13 -7.14 -4.27 10.20
CA ALA A 13 -6.93 -5.73 10.26
C ALA A 13 -8.13 -6.48 9.68
N HIS A 14 -9.34 -6.15 10.11
CA HIS A 14 -10.55 -6.78 9.61
C HIS A 14 -10.74 -6.60 8.09
N ALA A 15 -10.51 -5.38 7.58
CA ALA A 15 -10.53 -5.13 6.15
C ALA A 15 -9.46 -5.96 5.41
N GLY A 16 -8.25 -6.05 5.96
CA GLY A 16 -7.18 -6.86 5.39
C GLY A 16 -7.47 -8.36 5.39
N GLU A 17 -8.11 -8.91 6.43
CA GLU A 17 -8.56 -10.30 6.48
C GLU A 17 -9.60 -10.60 5.40
N ASN A 18 -10.55 -9.69 5.18
CA ASN A 18 -11.54 -9.82 4.12
C ASN A 18 -10.88 -9.81 2.72
N LEU A 19 -9.93 -8.90 2.50
CA LEU A 19 -9.17 -8.84 1.24
C LEU A 19 -8.30 -10.08 1.03
N GLN A 20 -7.62 -10.56 2.06
CA GLN A 20 -6.85 -11.80 2.00
C GLN A 20 -7.75 -13.01 1.72
N THR A 21 -8.94 -13.06 2.31
CA THR A 21 -9.92 -14.12 2.04
C THR A 21 -10.37 -14.11 0.58
N ALA A 22 -10.69 -12.93 0.05
CA ALA A 22 -11.17 -12.77 -1.32
C ALA A 22 -10.08 -12.98 -2.38
N PHE A 23 -8.86 -12.53 -2.12
CA PHE A 23 -7.80 -12.41 -3.12
C PHE A 23 -6.53 -13.23 -2.82
N GLY A 24 -6.52 -13.95 -1.69
CA GLY A 24 -5.44 -14.83 -1.30
C GLY A 24 -4.13 -14.10 -1.05
N SER A 25 -3.03 -14.76 -1.43
CA SER A 25 -1.67 -14.30 -1.09
C SER A 25 -1.24 -12.97 -1.73
N ARG A 26 -2.00 -12.42 -2.68
CA ARG A 26 -1.70 -11.08 -3.24
C ARG A 26 -2.12 -9.94 -2.31
N MET A 27 -3.10 -10.21 -1.42
CA MET A 27 -3.60 -9.28 -0.41
C MET A 27 -3.28 -9.76 1.03
N SER A 28 -2.16 -10.47 1.21
CA SER A 28 -1.76 -10.98 2.53
C SER A 28 -1.69 -9.87 3.57
N LEU A 29 -2.36 -10.09 4.70
CA LEU A 29 -2.33 -9.24 5.88
C LEU A 29 -0.91 -9.21 6.46
N SER A 30 -0.45 -8.02 6.84
CA SER A 30 0.84 -7.87 7.53
C SER A 30 0.76 -8.45 8.94
N PRO A 31 1.74 -9.26 9.38
CA PRO A 31 1.78 -9.79 10.75
C PRO A 31 1.94 -8.69 11.82
N ILE A 32 2.32 -7.48 11.41
CA ILE A 32 2.38 -6.31 12.30
C ILE A 32 0.98 -5.95 12.83
N LEU A 33 -0.07 -6.05 12.02
CA LEU A 33 -1.40 -5.64 12.46
C LEU A 33 -1.93 -6.51 13.61
N PRO A 34 -1.97 -7.86 13.50
CA PRO A 34 -2.35 -8.72 14.62
C PRO A 34 -1.52 -8.49 15.88
N ALA A 35 -0.20 -8.38 15.78
CA ALA A 35 0.66 -8.15 16.94
C ALA A 35 0.40 -6.80 17.63
N MET A 36 0.04 -5.76 16.86
CA MET A 36 -0.36 -4.47 17.41
C MET A 36 -1.69 -4.58 18.17
N LEU A 37 -2.65 -5.35 17.65
CA LEU A 37 -3.93 -5.59 18.32
C LEU A 37 -3.76 -6.38 19.62
N GLU A 38 -2.94 -7.44 19.60
CA GLU A 38 -2.60 -8.22 20.80
C GLU A 38 -1.92 -7.36 21.87
N ALA A 39 -1.11 -6.38 21.47
CA ALA A 39 -0.53 -5.38 22.36
C ALA A 39 -1.52 -4.27 22.80
N GLY A 40 -2.80 -4.38 22.44
CA GLY A 40 -3.85 -3.43 22.76
C GLY A 40 -3.66 -2.07 22.11
N ARG A 41 -3.01 -2.00 20.93
CA ARG A 41 -2.81 -0.77 20.15
C ARG A 41 -3.87 -0.71 19.06
N LEU A 42 -4.88 0.15 19.24
CA LEU A 42 -6.02 0.25 18.32
C LEU A 42 -6.01 1.52 17.47
N GLY A 43 -5.03 2.40 17.65
CA GLY A 43 -4.95 3.70 16.99
C GLY A 43 -5.39 4.87 17.88
N LYS A 44 -5.69 6.00 17.26
CA LYS A 44 -6.00 7.27 17.93
C LYS A 44 -7.19 7.16 18.89
N LYS A 45 -8.21 6.38 18.53
CA LYS A 45 -9.42 6.17 19.35
C LYS A 45 -9.13 5.58 20.73
N ALA A 46 -8.02 4.85 20.87
CA ALA A 46 -7.62 4.20 22.11
C ALA A 46 -6.40 4.88 22.76
N GLY A 47 -5.99 6.05 22.26
CA GLY A 47 -4.79 6.77 22.74
C GLY A 47 -3.45 6.16 22.34
N LYS A 48 -3.44 4.99 21.67
CA LYS A 48 -2.22 4.27 21.27
C LYS A 48 -2.41 3.42 20.02
N GLY A 49 -1.50 3.59 19.06
CA GLY A 49 -1.39 2.87 17.79
C GLY A 49 0.10 2.70 17.43
N PHE A 50 0.47 3.07 16.20
CA PHE A 50 1.87 3.35 15.83
C PHE A 50 2.42 4.59 16.54
N TYR A 51 1.55 5.50 16.98
CA TYR A 51 1.89 6.63 17.84
C TYR A 51 1.11 6.57 19.15
N SER A 52 1.55 7.32 20.15
CA SER A 52 0.74 7.63 21.32
C SER A 52 0.00 8.94 21.09
N TYR A 53 -1.17 9.08 21.71
CA TYR A 53 -2.01 10.27 21.61
C TYR A 53 -2.40 10.69 23.01
N ASP A 54 -2.20 11.97 23.35
CA ASP A 54 -2.60 12.50 24.64
C ASP A 54 -4.09 12.87 24.68
N ASN A 55 -4.55 13.39 25.81
CA ASN A 55 -5.95 13.77 26.02
C ASN A 55 -6.45 14.88 25.07
N LYS A 56 -5.54 15.61 24.42
CA LYS A 56 -5.87 16.61 23.39
C LYS A 56 -5.85 16.01 21.98
N GLY A 57 -5.50 14.73 21.86
CA GLY A 57 -5.32 14.03 20.59
C GLY A 57 -4.02 14.36 19.89
N GLU A 58 -3.04 14.97 20.59
CA GLU A 58 -1.75 15.30 20.02
C GLU A 58 -0.88 14.04 19.92
N ARG A 59 -0.31 13.83 18.73
CA ARG A 59 0.51 12.67 18.40
C ARG A 59 1.91 12.79 18.99
N LYS A 60 2.37 11.76 19.69
CA LYS A 60 3.72 11.63 20.24
C LYS A 60 4.34 10.30 19.81
N PRO A 61 5.68 10.21 19.69
CA PRO A 61 6.36 8.93 19.57
C PRO A 61 5.99 8.02 20.76
N ASP A 62 5.76 6.75 20.48
CA ASP A 62 5.43 5.77 21.51
C ASP A 62 6.67 4.93 21.89
N PRO A 63 7.15 4.99 23.14
CA PRO A 63 8.36 4.27 23.55
C PRO A 63 8.16 2.74 23.62
N GLY A 64 6.94 2.26 23.78
CA GLY A 64 6.61 0.83 23.83
C GLY A 64 6.46 0.17 22.46
N LEU A 65 6.41 0.94 21.36
CA LEU A 65 6.20 0.40 20.02
C LEU A 65 7.35 -0.53 19.60
N ALA A 66 8.59 -0.16 19.89
CA ALA A 66 9.76 -0.93 19.52
C ALA A 66 9.73 -2.36 20.11
N GLY A 67 9.20 -2.52 21.33
CA GLY A 67 9.04 -3.82 21.96
C GLY A 67 8.07 -4.74 21.21
N VAL A 68 7.02 -4.18 20.61
CA VAL A 68 6.04 -4.93 19.80
C VAL A 68 6.60 -5.31 18.44
N LEU A 69 7.34 -4.40 17.80
CA LEU A 69 7.80 -4.59 16.42
C LEU A 69 9.10 -5.38 16.29
N LYS A 70 9.99 -5.34 17.30
CA LYS A 70 11.31 -5.98 17.24
C LYS A 70 11.26 -7.46 16.85
N PRO A 71 10.37 -8.31 17.42
CA PRO A 71 10.29 -9.73 17.04
C PRO A 71 9.92 -9.95 15.56
N LEU A 72 9.16 -9.03 14.97
CA LEU A 72 8.66 -9.14 13.59
C LEU A 72 9.65 -8.60 12.55
N ILE A 73 10.45 -7.61 12.94
CA ILE A 73 11.37 -6.90 12.04
C ILE A 73 12.75 -7.58 12.00
N SER A 74 13.16 -8.24 13.10
CA SER A 74 14.48 -8.89 13.20
C SER A 74 14.67 -10.11 12.28
N GLY A 75 13.61 -10.69 11.72
CA GLY A 75 13.68 -11.83 10.78
C GLY A 75 13.67 -11.47 9.29
N ASN A 76 13.23 -10.25 8.92
CA ASN A 76 12.93 -9.87 7.53
C ASN A 76 13.89 -8.78 6.97
N GLY A 77 15.15 -8.75 7.39
CA GLY A 77 16.16 -7.83 6.84
C GLY A 77 16.09 -6.40 7.39
N GLY A 78 15.65 -6.25 8.65
CA GLY A 78 15.33 -4.98 9.32
C GLY A 78 16.42 -3.93 9.51
N ASN A 79 17.56 -4.00 8.80
CA ASN A 79 18.64 -3.02 8.84
C ASN A 79 19.02 -2.44 7.46
N GLY A 80 18.26 -2.75 6.40
CA GLY A 80 18.47 -2.12 5.09
C GLY A 80 18.09 -0.65 5.14
N LYS A 81 19.02 0.25 4.85
CA LYS A 81 18.68 1.65 4.52
C LYS A 81 17.93 1.61 3.19
N PHE A 82 16.65 1.99 3.20
CA PHE A 82 15.90 2.19 1.97
C PHE A 82 16.17 3.59 1.43
N THR A 83 16.25 3.75 0.11
CA THR A 83 16.17 5.08 -0.49
C THR A 83 14.73 5.59 -0.46
N ASP A 84 14.55 6.90 -0.63
CA ASP A 84 13.22 7.50 -0.69
C ASP A 84 12.42 6.93 -1.88
N GLU A 85 13.08 6.70 -3.00
CA GLU A 85 12.50 6.09 -4.20
C GLU A 85 12.04 4.65 -3.93
N GLU A 86 12.84 3.84 -3.23
CA GLU A 86 12.44 2.48 -2.86
C GLU A 86 11.22 2.48 -1.94
N MET A 87 11.14 3.44 -1.01
CA MET A 87 9.97 3.58 -0.13
C MET A 87 8.72 3.99 -0.93
N VAL A 88 8.85 4.95 -1.84
CA VAL A 88 7.77 5.38 -2.74
C VAL A 88 7.30 4.20 -3.59
N ASP A 89 8.22 3.46 -4.22
CA ASP A 89 7.88 2.33 -5.09
C ASP A 89 7.13 1.24 -4.34
N ARG A 90 7.56 0.91 -3.12
CA ARG A 90 6.91 -0.12 -2.30
C ARG A 90 5.51 0.26 -1.83
N LEU A 91 5.15 1.54 -1.87
CA LEU A 91 3.82 2.05 -1.50
C LEU A 91 2.93 2.32 -2.72
N ILE A 92 3.49 2.93 -3.76
CA ILE A 92 2.73 3.42 -4.92
C ILE A 92 2.57 2.35 -5.98
N LEU A 93 3.59 1.53 -6.27
CA LEU A 93 3.49 0.53 -7.34
C LEU A 93 2.41 -0.54 -7.07
N PRO A 94 2.22 -1.06 -5.84
CA PRO A 94 1.08 -1.94 -5.56
C PRO A 94 -0.27 -1.29 -5.84
N MET A 95 -0.42 0.00 -5.53
CA MET A 95 -1.65 0.76 -5.77
C MET A 95 -1.94 0.88 -7.27
N ILE A 96 -0.92 1.18 -8.08
CA ILE A 96 -1.03 1.19 -9.55
C ILE A 96 -1.37 -0.20 -10.09
N ASN A 97 -0.71 -1.23 -9.55
CA ASN A 97 -0.93 -2.61 -9.98
C ASN A 97 -2.37 -3.05 -9.72
N GLU A 98 -2.93 -2.69 -8.56
CA GLU A 98 -4.32 -2.98 -8.23
C GLU A 98 -5.31 -2.11 -9.02
N ALA A 99 -5.01 -0.83 -9.23
CA ALA A 99 -5.79 0.02 -10.14
C ALA A 99 -5.87 -0.57 -11.56
N SER A 100 -4.76 -1.12 -12.06
CA SER A 100 -4.74 -1.83 -13.34
C SER A 100 -5.55 -3.13 -13.31
N ARG A 101 -5.56 -3.87 -12.20
CA ARG A 101 -6.41 -5.08 -12.05
C ARG A 101 -7.89 -4.71 -12.04
N CYS A 102 -8.28 -3.62 -11.38
CA CYS A 102 -9.67 -3.16 -11.39
C CYS A 102 -10.19 -2.88 -12.80
N LEU A 103 -9.35 -2.31 -13.68
CA LEU A 103 -9.67 -2.13 -15.10
C LEU A 103 -9.71 -3.46 -15.84
N GLU A 104 -8.73 -4.34 -15.61
CA GLU A 104 -8.67 -5.68 -16.22
C GLU A 104 -9.89 -6.55 -15.88
N GLU A 105 -10.36 -6.46 -14.63
CA GLU A 105 -11.46 -7.23 -14.06
C GLU A 105 -12.84 -6.58 -14.32
N GLY A 106 -12.88 -5.40 -14.95
CA GLY A 106 -14.13 -4.69 -15.25
C GLY A 106 -14.85 -4.14 -14.01
N VAL A 107 -14.13 -3.91 -12.91
CA VAL A 107 -14.67 -3.25 -11.70
C VAL A 107 -14.96 -1.76 -11.98
N VAL A 108 -14.22 -1.20 -12.92
CA VAL A 108 -14.28 0.20 -13.35
C VAL A 108 -14.00 0.26 -14.85
N ASP A 109 -14.73 1.12 -15.56
CA ASP A 109 -14.70 1.12 -17.03
C ASP A 109 -13.53 1.92 -17.61
N THR A 110 -13.07 2.97 -16.93
CA THR A 110 -12.11 3.92 -17.48
C THR A 110 -10.98 4.31 -16.52
N PRO A 111 -9.76 4.57 -17.02
CA PRO A 111 -8.66 5.09 -16.21
C PRO A 111 -9.02 6.39 -15.47
N GLU A 112 -9.74 7.30 -16.13
CA GLU A 112 -10.23 8.56 -15.57
C GLU A 112 -11.05 8.34 -14.30
N ALA A 113 -11.94 7.34 -14.30
CA ALA A 113 -12.77 7.05 -13.15
C ALA A 113 -11.95 6.54 -11.96
N VAL A 114 -10.93 5.71 -12.22
CA VAL A 114 -10.00 5.24 -11.18
C VAL A 114 -9.21 6.40 -10.58
N ASP A 115 -8.60 7.23 -11.43
CA ASP A 115 -7.76 8.32 -10.97
C ASP A 115 -8.58 9.37 -10.20
N ALA A 116 -9.78 9.70 -10.67
CA ALA A 116 -10.71 10.56 -9.95
C ALA A 116 -11.11 9.96 -8.59
N ALA A 117 -11.47 8.68 -8.53
CA ALA A 117 -11.84 8.01 -7.28
C ALA A 117 -10.68 7.99 -6.27
N MET A 118 -9.44 7.81 -6.75
CA MET A 118 -8.26 7.79 -5.90
C MET A 118 -7.90 9.18 -5.38
N ILE A 119 -8.06 10.23 -6.19
CA ILE A 119 -7.85 11.62 -5.76
C ILE A 119 -8.90 12.04 -4.72
N PHE A 120 -10.19 11.88 -5.05
CA PHE A 120 -11.28 12.39 -4.21
C PHE A 120 -11.63 11.47 -3.03
N GLY A 121 -11.39 10.17 -3.15
CA GLY A 121 -11.68 9.19 -2.10
C GLY A 121 -10.47 8.91 -1.20
N ALA A 122 -9.38 8.43 -1.79
CA ALA A 122 -8.20 7.99 -1.04
C ALA A 122 -7.18 9.11 -0.77
N GLY A 123 -7.38 10.31 -1.34
CA GLY A 123 -6.48 11.45 -1.18
C GLY A 123 -5.16 11.30 -1.94
N PHE A 124 -5.17 10.60 -3.07
CA PHE A 124 -3.98 10.49 -3.92
C PHE A 124 -3.51 11.88 -4.39
N PRO A 125 -2.19 12.17 -4.45
CA PRO A 125 -1.70 13.52 -4.71
C PRO A 125 -2.21 14.11 -6.05
N PRO A 126 -3.04 15.18 -6.01
CA PRO A 126 -3.73 15.68 -7.21
C PRO A 126 -2.78 16.25 -8.26
N PHE A 127 -1.62 16.77 -7.86
CA PHE A 127 -0.59 17.28 -8.79
C PHE A 127 0.08 16.18 -9.63
N THR A 128 -0.14 14.91 -9.31
CA THR A 128 0.27 13.76 -10.13
C THR A 128 -0.87 13.18 -10.97
N ALA A 129 -2.07 13.78 -10.89
CA ALA A 129 -3.27 13.46 -11.65
C ALA A 129 -3.79 12.00 -11.51
N GLY A 130 -3.34 11.26 -10.50
CA GLY A 130 -3.83 9.92 -10.13
C GLY A 130 -2.80 8.82 -10.35
N PRO A 131 -3.02 7.60 -9.80
CA PRO A 131 -2.07 6.51 -9.92
C PRO A 131 -1.82 6.05 -11.36
N LEU A 132 -2.84 6.02 -12.22
CA LEU A 132 -2.69 5.56 -13.60
C LEU A 132 -1.99 6.61 -14.46
N ARG A 133 -2.31 7.90 -14.28
CA ARG A 133 -1.55 8.98 -14.92
C ARG A 133 -0.10 9.02 -14.44
N TYR A 134 0.15 8.79 -13.15
CA TYR A 134 1.49 8.64 -12.62
C TYR A 134 2.25 7.48 -13.28
N ALA A 135 1.57 6.34 -13.52
CA ALA A 135 2.14 5.20 -14.22
C ALA A 135 2.56 5.54 -15.66
N ASP A 136 1.73 6.31 -16.38
CA ASP A 136 2.04 6.79 -17.73
C ASP A 136 3.22 7.75 -17.74
N ALA A 137 3.27 8.71 -16.81
CA ALA A 137 4.36 9.67 -16.68
C ALA A 137 5.70 8.99 -16.38
N ARG A 138 5.68 7.93 -15.57
CA ARG A 138 6.85 7.07 -15.31
C ARG A 138 7.20 6.16 -16.49
N GLY A 139 6.21 5.77 -17.27
CA GLY A 139 6.31 4.84 -18.38
C GLY A 139 5.99 3.40 -17.96
N ILE A 140 5.02 2.80 -18.64
CA ILE A 140 4.49 1.46 -18.31
C ILE A 140 5.57 0.37 -18.31
N LYS A 141 6.56 0.46 -19.21
CA LYS A 141 7.68 -0.49 -19.25
C LYS A 141 8.52 -0.42 -17.98
N ASP A 142 8.78 0.78 -17.47
CA ASP A 142 9.53 0.98 -16.22
C ASP A 142 8.71 0.49 -15.01
N VAL A 143 7.42 0.83 -14.95
CA VAL A 143 6.49 0.34 -13.91
C VAL A 143 6.51 -1.19 -13.83
N VAL A 144 6.38 -1.88 -14.97
CA VAL A 144 6.43 -3.36 -15.01
C VAL A 144 7.79 -3.90 -14.58
N SER A 145 8.88 -3.22 -14.96
CA SER A 145 10.24 -3.59 -14.56
C SER A 145 10.42 -3.48 -13.05
N ALA A 146 10.03 -2.35 -12.46
CA ALA A 146 10.12 -2.10 -11.02
C ALA A 146 9.24 -3.08 -10.21
N LEU A 147 8.00 -3.33 -10.65
CA LEU A 147 7.13 -4.34 -10.04
C LEU A 147 7.75 -5.74 -10.08
N LYS A 148 8.37 -6.14 -11.21
CA LYS A 148 9.09 -7.43 -11.29
C LYS A 148 10.28 -7.50 -10.33
N THR A 149 11.04 -6.42 -10.21
CA THR A 149 12.14 -6.33 -9.25
C THR A 149 11.63 -6.52 -7.82
N LEU A 150 10.58 -5.79 -7.42
CA LEU A 150 9.96 -5.93 -6.11
C LEU A 150 9.35 -7.33 -5.90
N ALA A 151 8.79 -7.94 -6.94
CA ALA A 151 8.25 -9.29 -6.87
C ALA A 151 9.33 -10.33 -6.55
N LYS A 152 10.56 -10.10 -7.02
CA LYS A 152 11.70 -10.97 -6.79
C LYS A 152 12.39 -10.69 -5.44
N SER A 153 12.54 -9.42 -5.07
CA SER A 153 13.35 -9.02 -3.90
C SER A 153 12.54 -8.89 -2.61
N VAL A 154 11.23 -8.64 -2.70
CA VAL A 154 10.37 -8.39 -1.53
C VAL A 154 9.36 -9.51 -1.35
N ASP A 155 8.41 -9.65 -2.28
CA ASP A 155 7.33 -10.64 -2.18
C ASP A 155 6.60 -10.81 -3.52
N LYS A 156 6.15 -12.02 -3.85
CA LYS A 156 5.41 -12.32 -5.10
C LYS A 156 4.15 -11.46 -5.31
N ARG A 157 3.58 -10.86 -4.26
CA ARG A 157 2.40 -9.97 -4.35
C ARG A 157 2.61 -8.75 -5.24
N PHE A 158 3.87 -8.34 -5.44
CA PHE A 158 4.22 -7.25 -6.37
C PHE A 158 4.20 -7.68 -7.84
N ALA A 159 3.83 -8.92 -8.16
CA ALA A 159 3.75 -9.38 -9.55
C ALA A 159 2.81 -8.50 -10.39
N PRO A 160 3.29 -7.98 -11.55
CA PRO A 160 2.48 -7.11 -12.39
C PRO A 160 1.19 -7.78 -12.89
N SER A 161 0.11 -6.99 -12.97
CA SER A 161 -1.18 -7.34 -13.60
C SER A 161 -1.00 -7.76 -15.06
N ASN A 162 -1.97 -8.49 -15.64
CA ASN A 162 -1.82 -8.86 -17.04
C ASN A 162 -2.01 -7.66 -17.95
N LEU A 163 -2.88 -6.72 -17.58
CA LEU A 163 -3.06 -5.47 -18.33
C LEU A 163 -1.74 -4.67 -18.42
N LEU A 164 -1.00 -4.48 -17.32
CA LEU A 164 0.30 -3.80 -17.37
C LEU A 164 1.32 -4.55 -18.24
N LYS A 165 1.37 -5.89 -18.13
CA LYS A 165 2.25 -6.73 -18.98
C LYS A 165 1.91 -6.59 -20.47
N LEU A 166 0.61 -6.56 -20.80
CA LEU A 166 0.10 -6.39 -22.15
C LEU A 166 0.49 -5.01 -22.70
N MET A 167 0.19 -3.95 -21.96
CA MET A 167 0.50 -2.57 -22.34
C MET A 167 2.01 -2.35 -22.53
N ALA A 168 2.85 -2.89 -21.65
CA ALA A 168 4.30 -2.81 -21.80
C ALA A 168 4.80 -3.50 -23.09
N ARG A 169 4.20 -4.62 -23.48
CA ARG A 169 4.54 -5.33 -24.73
C ARG A 169 4.07 -4.55 -25.96
N GLU A 170 2.88 -3.97 -25.90
CA GLU A 170 2.25 -3.24 -27.00
C GLU A 170 2.67 -1.77 -27.08
N LYS A 171 3.50 -1.29 -26.14
CA LYS A 171 3.91 0.11 -26.01
C LYS A 171 2.71 1.06 -25.90
N LYS A 172 1.68 0.65 -25.16
CA LYS A 172 0.49 1.45 -24.85
C LYS A 172 0.62 2.10 -23.48
N SER A 173 -0.16 3.16 -23.27
CA SER A 173 -0.34 3.84 -21.99
C SER A 173 -1.84 3.87 -21.62
N PHE A 174 -2.19 4.28 -20.40
CA PHE A 174 -3.59 4.37 -19.97
C PHE A 174 -4.32 5.51 -20.69
N TYR A 175 -3.61 6.60 -21.01
CA TYR A 175 -4.18 7.83 -21.57
C TYR A 175 -3.72 8.19 -22.99
N GLY A 176 -3.00 7.31 -23.70
CA GLY A 176 -2.52 7.54 -25.07
C GLY A 176 -1.33 6.68 -25.48
#